data_AF-A0A9X5RUF6-F1
#
_entry.id   AF-A0A9X5RUF6-F1
#
_cell.length_a   1.000
_cell.length_b   1.000
_cell.length_c   1.000
_cell.angle_alpha   90.00
_cell.angle_beta   90.00
_cell.angle_gamma   90.00
#
_symmetry.space_group_name_H-M   'P 1'
#
loop_
_entity.id
_entity.type
_entity.pdbx_description
1 polymer ?
#
loop_
_entity_poly.entity_id
_entity_poly.type
_entity_poly.pdbx_seq_one_letter_code
_entity_poly.pdbx_strand_id
1 'polypeptide(L)' 'MDELNKIAHLLPFEVLTDIKSRLTDWIASGGSWNDPYIKQQVRYAKRVAKRMGEMKDENTNNCIQG' A
#
# COMPACT_ATOMS: atom_id res chain seq x y z
N MET A 1 -0.74 0.66 12.72
CA MET A 1 0.30 -0.04 11.92
C MET A 1 -0.16 -1.39 11.39
N ASP A 2 -0.95 -2.15 12.16
CA ASP A 2 -1.45 -3.47 11.74
C ASP A 2 -2.17 -3.49 10.40
N GLU A 3 -2.91 -2.43 10.06
CA GLU A 3 -3.59 -2.35 8.76
C GLU A 3 -2.63 -2.26 7.57
N LEU A 4 -1.51 -1.53 7.69
CA LEU A 4 -0.52 -1.40 6.62
C LEU A 4 0.21 -2.72 6.41
N ASN A 5 0.55 -3.42 7.50
CA ASN A 5 1.19 -4.73 7.43
C ASN A 5 0.30 -5.78 6.73
N LYS A 6 -1.03 -5.72 6.95
CA LYS A 6 -1.98 -6.61 6.28
C LYS A 6 -2.01 -6.44 4.76
N ILE A 7 -1.81 -5.23 4.25
CA ILE A 7 -1.85 -4.94 2.81
C ILE A 7 -0.46 -4.80 2.17
N ALA A 8 0.62 -4.84 2.97
CA ALA A 8 1.98 -4.60 2.49
C ALA A 8 2.40 -5.54 1.34
N HIS A 9 1.92 -6.79 1.36
CA HIS A 9 2.18 -7.78 0.32
C HIS A 9 1.45 -7.51 -1.01
N LEU A 10 0.45 -6.62 -1.02
CA LEU A 10 -0.30 -6.22 -2.21
C LEU A 10 0.25 -4.91 -2.82
N LEU A 11 1.17 -4.24 -2.12
CA LEU A 11 1.72 -2.97 -2.56
C LEU A 11 2.97 -3.19 -3.42
N PRO A 12 3.16 -2.39 -4.48
CA PRO A 12 4.45 -2.31 -5.15
C PRO A 12 5.55 -1.93 -4.16
N PHE A 13 6.75 -2.48 -4.35
CA PHE A 13 7.88 -2.27 -3.45
C PHE A 13 8.20 -0.78 -3.25
N GLU A 14 8.17 0.00 -4.34
CA GLU A 14 8.40 1.45 -4.32
C GLU A 14 7.37 2.18 -3.44
N VAL A 15 6.08 1.85 -3.60
CA VAL A 15 4.98 2.45 -2.83
C VAL A 15 5.09 2.09 -1.36
N LEU A 16 5.37 0.83 -1.03
CA LEU A 16 5.53 0.40 0.36
C LEU A 16 6.71 1.12 1.03
N THR A 17 7.82 1.29 0.29
CA THR A 17 9.04 1.93 0.78
C THR A 17 8.82 3.43 1.01
N ASP A 18 8.23 4.15 0.06
CA ASP A 18 7.91 5.58 0.21
C ASP A 18 7.02 5.83 1.44
N ILE A 19 5.97 5.02 1.61
CA ILE A 19 5.07 5.14 2.76
C ILE A 19 5.84 4.87 4.06
N LYS A 20 6.63 3.81 4.13
CA LYS A 20 7.43 3.52 5.34
C LYS A 20 8.38 4.67 5.68
N SER A 21 9.09 5.23 4.71
CA SER A 21 9.99 6.38 4.93
C SER A 21 9.22 7.60 5.43
N ARG A 22 8.09 7.94 4.80
CA ARG A 22 7.24 9.07 5.23
C ARG A 22 6.71 8.93 6.65
N LEU A 23 6.33 7.71 7.04
CA LEU A 23 5.87 7.42 8.39
C LEU A 23 7.04 7.60 9.38
N THR A 24 8.21 7.03 9.07
CA THR A 24 9.41 7.15 9.91
C THR A 24 9.83 8.60 10.09
N ASP A 25 9.92 9.38 9.01
CA ASP A 25 10.31 10.78 9.05
C ASP A 25 9.33 11.62 9.87
N TRP A 26 8.03 11.36 9.72
CA TRP A 26 7.00 12.05 10.48
C TRP A 26 7.13 11.79 11.99
N ILE A 27 7.30 10.52 12.38
CA ILE A 27 7.47 10.17 13.79
C ILE A 27 8.79 10.72 14.33
N ALA A 28 9.87 10.68 13.55
CA ALA A 28 11.17 11.24 13.93
C ALA A 28 11.11 12.76 14.15
N SER A 29 10.23 13.47 13.43
CA SER A 29 9.98 14.91 13.64
C SER A 29 9.12 15.23 14.87
N GLY A 30 8.68 14.23 15.64
CA GLY A 30 7.80 14.39 16.79
C GLY A 30 6.31 14.28 16.47
N GLY A 31 5.96 13.85 15.26
CA GLY A 31 4.58 13.55 14.87
C GLY A 31 4.02 12.30 15.53
N SER A 32 2.71 12.15 15.52
CA SER A 32 1.99 11.03 16.12
C SER A 32 1.42 10.08 15.06
N TRP A 33 1.35 8.78 15.39
CA TRP A 33 0.67 7.76 14.59
C TRP A 33 -0.82 8.05 14.35
N ASN A 34 -1.42 8.90 15.20
CA ASN A 34 -2.83 9.27 15.11
C ASN A 34 -3.07 10.52 14.25
N ASP A 35 -2.01 11.12 13.72
CA ASP A 35 -2.14 12.35 12.95
C ASP A 35 -2.92 12.13 11.66
N PRO A 36 -3.68 13.15 11.21
CA PRO A 36 -4.41 13.09 9.95
C PRO A 36 -3.52 12.69 8.76
N TYR A 37 -2.26 13.13 8.77
CA TYR A 37 -1.26 12.77 7.76
C TYR A 37 -1.04 11.26 7.66
N ILE A 38 -0.80 10.58 8.79
CA ILE A 38 -0.58 9.13 8.85
C ILE A 38 -1.81 8.38 8.34
N LYS A 39 -3.01 8.82 8.76
CA LYS A 39 -4.28 8.23 8.28
C LYS A 39 -4.43 8.39 6.77
N GLN A 40 -3.96 9.49 6.19
CA GLN A 40 -3.99 9.72 4.76
C GLN A 40 -3.03 8.78 4.00
N GLN A 41 -1.82 8.56 4.53
CA GLN A 41 -0.86 7.60 3.96
C GLN A 41 -1.41 6.17 3.95
N VAL A 42 -2.02 5.74 5.05
CA VAL A 42 -2.66 4.40 5.13
C VAL A 42 -3.86 4.30 4.17
N ARG A 43 -4.68 5.35 4.02
CA ARG A 43 -5.78 5.37 3.04
C ARG A 43 -5.27 5.30 1.60
N TYR A 44 -4.15 5.94 1.30
CA TYR A 44 -3.51 5.83 -0.01
C TYR A 44 -3.04 4.39 -0.26
N ALA A 45 -2.33 3.78 0.69
CA ALA A 45 -1.91 2.39 0.64
C ALA A 45 -3.10 1.45 0.34
N LYS A 46 -4.21 1.58 1.08
CA LYS A 46 -5.42 0.76 0.86
C LYS A 46 -5.98 0.90 -0.56
N ARG A 47 -5.96 2.10 -1.15
CA ARG A 47 -6.43 2.32 -2.53
C ARG A 47 -5.51 1.68 -3.56
N VAL A 48 -4.20 1.76 -3.36
CA VAL A 48 -3.22 1.10 -4.23
C VAL A 48 -3.38 -0.42 -4.13
N ALA A 49 -3.42 -0.97 -2.91
CA ALA A 49 -3.62 -2.40 -2.68
C ALA A 49 -4.93 -2.93 -3.30
N LYS A 50 -6.01 -2.14 -3.24
CA LYS A 50 -7.28 -2.49 -3.91
C LYS A 50 -7.10 -2.61 -5.43
N ARG A 51 -6.46 -1.62 -6.07
CA ARG A 51 -6.17 -1.66 -7.51
C ARG A 51 -5.25 -2.82 -7.91
N MET A 52 -4.28 -3.15 -7.07
CA MET A 52 -3.36 -4.29 -7.31
C MET A 52 -4.04 -5.65 -7.06
N GLY A 53 -4.97 -5.72 -6.10
CA GLY A 53 -5.77 -6.91 -5.83
C GLY A 53 -6.84 -7.17 -6.89
N GLU A 54 -7.42 -6.13 -7.47
CA GLU A 54 -8.31 -6.20 -8.65
C GLU A 54 -7.58 -6.73 -9.90
N MET A 55 -6.25 -6.64 -9.93
CA MET A 55 -5.39 -7.14 -11.01
C MET A 55 -5.15 -8.67 -10.98
N LYS A 56 -5.79 -9.41 -10.05
CA LYS A 56 -5.61 -10.87 -9.93
C LYS A 56 -6.63 -11.73 -10.67
N ASP A 57 -7.67 -11.15 -11.28
CA ASP A 57 -8.72 -11.94 -11.97
C ASP A 57 -8.75 -11.81 -13.51
N GLU A 58 -7.78 -11.14 -14.12
CA GLU A 58 -7.69 -11.07 -15.59
C GLU A 58 -6.27 -11.36 -16.10
N ASN A 59 -5.88 -12.64 -16.11
CA ASN A 59 -5.11 -13.28 -17.19
C ASN A 59 -4.61 -14.67 -16.77
N THR A 60 -5.49 -15.67 -16.76
CA THR A 60 -5.06 -17.08 -16.88
C THR A 60 -6.00 -17.87 -17.80
N ASN A 61 -6.56 -17.25 -18.83
CA ASN A 61 -7.34 -17.95 -19.85
C ASN A 61 -7.35 -17.20 -21.19
N ASN A 62 -6.17 -16.87 -21.77
CA ASN A 62 -6.06 -16.83 -23.23
C ASN A 62 -4.60 -16.79 -23.71
N CYS A 63 -3.91 -17.94 -23.73
CA CYS A 63 -2.76 -18.13 -24.60
C CYS A 63 -2.50 -19.62 -24.88
N ILE A 64 -3.51 -20.38 -25.32
CA ILE A 64 -3.35 -21.56 -26.19
C ILE A 64 -4.70 -21.81 -26.89
N GLN A 65 -5.19 -20.91 -27.74
CA GLN A 65 -6.06 -21.27 -28.87
C GLN A 65 -5.88 -20.23 -29.99
N GLY A 66 -5.25 -20.70 -31.07
CA GLY A 66 -4.92 -19.97 -32.29
C GLY A 66 -4.02 -20.84 -33.13
#